data_AF-A0A437N0V5-F1
#
_entry.id   AF-A0A437N0V5-F1
#
_cell.length_a   1.000
_cell.length_b   1.000
_cell.length_c   1.000
_cell.angle_alpha   90.00
_cell.angle_beta   90.00
_cell.angle_gamma   90.00
#
_symmetry.space_group_name_H-M   'P 1'
#
loop_
_entity.id
_entity.type
_entity.pdbx_description
1 polymer ?
#
loop_
_entity_poly.entity_id
_entity_poly.type
_entity_poly.pdbx_seq_one_letter_code
_entity_poly.pdbx_strand_id
1 'polypeptide(L)'
;MARFQPSPEETEKRNRIRLSVFAYAYEVHDVSLISDADFDTLSLRIDPTVKTGHAVLDEFFATQFDPSTGMWVLQHPDQAGLEKACSASAPMAQKRGCG
;
A
#
# COMPACT_ATOMS: atom_id res chain seq x y z
N MET A 1 -14.38 1.11 -29.51
CA MET A 1 -13.26 1.64 -28.69
C MET A 1 -12.78 0.51 -27.78
N ALA A 2 -11.56 0.02 -27.96
CA ALA A 2 -10.99 -0.98 -27.06
C ALA A 2 -10.66 -0.31 -25.71
N ARG A 3 -11.16 -0.86 -24.60
CA ARG A 3 -10.79 -0.39 -23.26
C ARG A 3 -9.34 -0.81 -23.00
N PHE A 4 -8.49 0.12 -22.59
CA PHE A 4 -7.15 -0.21 -22.10
C PHE A 4 -7.30 -1.03 -20.82
N GLN A 5 -6.89 -2.29 -20.87
CA GLN A 5 -6.77 -3.13 -19.68
C GLN A 5 -5.35 -3.01 -19.14
N PRO A 6 -5.14 -2.67 -17.86
CA PRO A 6 -3.81 -2.66 -17.28
C PRO A 6 -3.23 -4.07 -17.31
N SER A 7 -1.93 -4.18 -17.54
CA SER A 7 -1.21 -5.44 -17.39
C SER A 7 -1.26 -5.92 -15.92
N PRO A 8 -0.99 -7.21 -15.67
CA PRO A 8 -0.94 -7.75 -14.31
C PRO A 8 0.06 -7.00 -13.42
N GLU A 9 1.25 -6.68 -13.95
CA GLU A 9 2.28 -5.90 -13.27
C GLU A 9 1.82 -4.49 -12.87
N GLU A 10 1.08 -3.77 -13.74
CA GLU A 10 0.58 -2.44 -13.46
C GLU A 10 -0.55 -2.46 -12.43
N THR A 11 -1.38 -3.50 -12.48
CA THR A 11 -2.41 -3.76 -11.47
C THR A 11 -1.78 -4.02 -10.12
N GLU A 12 -0.75 -4.87 -10.09
CA GLU A 12 -0.05 -5.24 -8.85
C GLU A 12 0.69 -4.05 -8.24
N LYS A 13 1.40 -3.24 -9.05
CA LYS A 13 1.99 -1.97 -8.57
C LYS A 13 0.97 -1.11 -7.86
N ARG A 14 -0.20 -0.90 -8.48
CA ARG A 14 -1.26 -0.06 -7.91
C ARG A 14 -1.83 -0.65 -6.63
N ASN A 15 -2.03 -1.96 -6.57
CA ASN A 15 -2.53 -2.63 -5.37
C ASN A 15 -1.52 -2.51 -4.22
N ARG A 16 -0.24 -2.81 -4.46
CA ARG A 16 0.83 -2.71 -3.46
C ARG A 16 1.01 -1.29 -2.93
N ILE A 17 0.98 -0.28 -3.82
CA ILE A 17 1.06 1.13 -3.41
C ILE A 17 -0.13 1.49 -2.52
N ARG A 18 -1.36 1.18 -2.96
CA ARG A 18 -2.57 1.50 -2.18
C ARG A 18 -2.54 0.82 -0.82
N LEU A 19 -2.25 -0.47 -0.79
CA LEU A 19 -2.24 -1.24 0.44
C LEU A 19 -1.19 -0.70 1.41
N SER A 20 0.02 -0.41 0.92
CA SER A 20 1.10 0.15 1.75
C SER A 20 0.72 1.53 2.29
N VAL A 21 0.05 2.38 1.51
CA VAL A 21 -0.42 3.69 1.99
C VAL A 21 -1.48 3.54 3.07
N PHE A 22 -2.43 2.60 2.91
CA PHE A 22 -3.47 2.36 3.91
C PHE A 22 -2.90 1.77 5.20
N ALA A 23 -2.01 0.78 5.09
CA ALA A 23 -1.32 0.23 6.25
C ALA A 23 -0.49 1.31 6.95
N TYR A 24 0.27 2.12 6.21
CA TYR A 24 1.08 3.20 6.78
C TYR A 24 0.23 4.23 7.53
N ALA A 25 -0.87 4.68 6.92
CA ALA A 25 -1.77 5.62 7.57
C ALA A 25 -2.33 5.09 8.89
N TYR A 26 -2.69 3.80 8.92
CA TYR A 26 -3.20 3.14 10.11
C TYR A 26 -2.11 2.97 11.19
N GLU A 27 -1.00 2.35 10.84
CA GLU A 27 0.06 1.98 11.79
C GLU A 27 0.87 3.17 12.32
N VAL A 28 1.05 4.22 11.50
CA VAL A 28 1.91 5.37 11.84
C VAL A 28 1.10 6.56 12.35
N HIS A 29 -0.06 6.82 11.76
CA HIS A 29 -0.85 8.03 12.04
C HIS A 29 -2.16 7.75 12.79
N ASP A 30 -2.49 6.49 13.08
CA ASP A 30 -3.78 6.08 13.65
C ASP A 30 -4.97 6.53 12.78
N VAL A 31 -4.74 6.61 11.46
CA VAL A 31 -5.73 7.06 10.47
C VAL A 31 -6.18 5.90 9.60
N SER A 32 -7.45 5.53 9.74
CA SER A 32 -8.12 4.60 8.83
C SER A 32 -8.61 5.34 7.57
N LEU A 33 -7.94 5.11 6.43
CA LEU A 33 -8.33 5.67 5.12
C LEU A 33 -9.37 4.82 4.40
N ILE A 34 -9.48 3.54 4.75
CA ILE A 34 -10.44 2.57 4.21
C ILE A 34 -10.97 1.68 5.33
N SER A 35 -12.10 1.01 5.10
CA SER A 35 -12.64 0.06 6.08
C SER A 35 -11.76 -1.18 6.23
N ASP A 36 -11.83 -1.84 7.38
CA ASP A 36 -11.13 -3.09 7.68
C ASP A 36 -11.43 -4.19 6.63
N ALA A 37 -12.71 -4.34 6.25
CA ALA A 37 -13.13 -5.30 5.23
C ALA A 37 -12.58 -4.99 3.82
N ASP A 38 -12.46 -3.70 3.47
CA ASP A 38 -11.84 -3.28 2.20
C ASP A 38 -10.33 -3.53 2.24
N PHE A 39 -9.69 -3.35 3.39
CA PHE A 39 -8.27 -3.64 3.59
C PHE A 39 -8.01 -5.12 3.43
N ASP A 40 -8.75 -5.98 4.12
CA ASP A 40 -8.68 -7.44 3.97
C ASP A 40 -8.84 -7.87 2.52
N THR A 41 -9.86 -7.33 1.85
CA THR A 41 -10.14 -7.63 0.44
C THR A 41 -8.96 -7.21 -0.46
N LEU A 42 -8.30 -6.09 -0.17
CA LEU A 42 -7.14 -5.63 -0.94
C LEU A 42 -5.90 -6.48 -0.63
N SER A 43 -5.66 -6.81 0.64
CA SER A 43 -4.55 -7.66 1.09
C SER A 43 -4.58 -9.04 0.43
N LEU A 44 -5.76 -9.67 0.38
CA LEU A 44 -5.95 -10.98 -0.27
C LEU A 44 -5.79 -10.95 -1.79
N ARG A 45 -5.77 -9.77 -2.42
CA ARG A 45 -5.54 -9.59 -3.87
C ARG A 45 -4.08 -9.39 -4.22
N ILE A 46 -3.20 -9.16 -3.25
CA ILE A 46 -1.77 -9.03 -3.50
C ILE A 46 -1.21 -10.38 -3.93
N ASP A 47 -0.46 -10.37 -5.03
CA ASP A 47 0.27 -11.54 -5.51
C ASP A 47 1.77 -11.24 -5.50
N PRO A 48 2.50 -11.67 -4.45
CA PRO A 48 3.95 -11.48 -4.35
C PRO A 48 4.74 -12.16 -5.48
N THR A 49 4.14 -13.10 -6.22
CA THR A 49 4.80 -13.79 -7.32
C THR A 49 4.88 -12.94 -8.59
N VAL A 50 3.98 -11.96 -8.75
CA VAL A 50 4.00 -11.01 -9.86
C VAL A 50 5.14 -10.01 -9.65
N LYS A 51 6.09 -9.98 -10.59
CA LYS A 51 7.19 -9.01 -10.58
C LYS A 51 6.72 -7.67 -11.13
N THR A 52 6.93 -6.63 -10.34
CA THR A 52 6.59 -5.25 -10.71
C THR A 52 7.75 -4.53 -11.41
N GLY A 53 8.94 -5.14 -11.43
CA GLY A 53 10.14 -4.52 -11.99
C GLY A 53 10.86 -3.60 -11.01
N HIS A 54 10.46 -3.61 -9.73
CA HIS A 54 11.12 -2.87 -8.66
C HIS A 54 11.73 -3.85 -7.66
N ALA A 55 12.93 -4.36 -7.98
CA ALA A 55 13.55 -5.51 -7.32
C ALA A 55 13.52 -5.47 -5.78
N VAL A 56 13.83 -4.32 -5.16
CA VAL A 56 13.81 -4.14 -3.70
C VAL A 56 12.40 -4.30 -3.12
N LEU A 57 11.39 -3.76 -3.80
CA LEU A 57 9.99 -3.86 -3.34
C LEU A 57 9.42 -5.23 -3.66
N ASP A 58 9.79 -5.84 -4.78
CA ASP A 58 9.41 -7.20 -5.12
C ASP A 58 9.97 -8.22 -4.10
N GLU A 59 11.20 -8.03 -3.61
CA GLU A 59 11.78 -8.85 -2.54
C GLU A 59 11.10 -8.58 -1.19
N PHE A 60 10.84 -7.33 -0.87
CA PHE A 60 10.13 -6.96 0.36
C PHE A 60 8.74 -7.62 0.42
N PHE A 61 7.94 -7.51 -0.64
CA PHE A 61 6.62 -8.16 -0.71
C PHE A 61 6.71 -9.69 -0.73
N ALA A 62 7.80 -10.27 -1.24
CA ALA A 62 7.97 -11.72 -1.22
C ALA A 62 8.36 -12.27 0.16
N THR A 63 8.96 -11.45 1.03
CA THR A 63 9.59 -11.93 2.28
C THR A 63 8.97 -11.37 3.57
N GLN A 64 8.41 -10.17 3.53
CA GLN A 64 7.90 -9.45 4.70
C GLN A 64 6.38 -9.29 4.70
N PHE A 65 5.74 -9.35 3.53
CA PHE A 65 4.30 -9.14 3.42
C PHE A 65 3.52 -10.27 4.10
N ASP A 66 2.61 -9.89 4.99
CA ASP A 66 1.61 -10.78 5.56
C ASP A 66 0.23 -10.13 5.38
N PRO A 67 -0.75 -10.80 4.74
CA PRO A 67 -2.06 -10.22 4.47
C PRO A 67 -2.93 -10.05 5.73
N SER A 68 -2.55 -10.66 6.86
CA SER A 68 -3.30 -10.67 8.11
C SER A 68 -2.96 -9.50 9.04
N THR A 69 -2.00 -8.65 8.66
CA THR A 69 -1.56 -7.51 9.48
C THR A 69 -0.99 -6.38 8.62
N GLY A 70 -1.05 -5.13 9.12
CA GLY A 70 -0.38 -3.97 8.52
C GLY A 70 1.07 -3.76 8.98
N MET A 71 1.52 -4.48 10.02
CA MET A 71 2.78 -4.22 10.73
C MET A 71 4.04 -4.25 9.85
N TRP A 72 4.04 -5.01 8.76
CA TRP A 72 5.15 -5.06 7.80
C TRP A 72 5.47 -3.67 7.22
N VAL A 73 4.49 -2.77 7.14
CA VAL A 73 4.66 -1.43 6.58
C VAL A 73 5.68 -0.58 7.35
N LEU A 74 5.89 -0.86 8.64
CA LEU A 74 6.90 -0.18 9.46
C LEU A 74 8.34 -0.46 9.00
N GLN A 75 8.54 -1.54 8.23
CA GLN A 75 9.82 -1.90 7.62
C GLN A 75 9.84 -1.64 6.11
N HIS A 76 8.84 -0.94 5.57
CA HIS A 76 8.75 -0.67 4.14
C HIS A 76 9.99 0.12 3.66
N PRO A 77 10.67 -0.30 2.57
CA PRO A 77 11.93 0.34 2.12
C PRO A 77 11.79 1.81 1.74
N ASP A 78 10.59 2.25 1.36
CA ASP A 78 10.30 3.62 0.93
C ASP A 78 9.34 4.34 1.90
N GLN A 79 9.75 4.51 3.16
CA GLN A 79 8.95 5.24 4.16
C GLN A 79 8.63 6.68 3.72
N ALA A 80 9.60 7.36 3.10
CA ALA A 80 9.43 8.74 2.65
C ALA A 80 8.39 8.87 1.52
N GLY A 81 8.31 7.89 0.61
CA GLY A 81 7.26 7.84 -0.40
C GLY A 81 5.88 7.59 0.19
N LEU A 82 5.77 6.70 1.19
CA LEU A 82 4.51 6.43 1.88
C LEU A 82 3.99 7.66 2.63
N GLU A 83 4.85 8.40 3.33
CA GLU A 83 4.46 9.66 3.99
C GLU A 83 3.90 10.68 2.98
N LYS A 84 4.59 10.87 1.84
CA LYS A 84 4.12 11.76 0.77
C LYS A 84 2.78 11.32 0.18
N ALA A 85 2.59 10.01 -0.03
CA ALA A 85 1.35 9.48 -0.60
C ALA A 85 0.19 9.51 0.41
N CYS A 86 0.47 9.24 1.69
CA CYS A 86 -0.49 9.31 2.78
C CYS A 86 -0.99 10.75 2.97
N SER A 87 -0.08 11.72 3.10
CA SER A 87 -0.42 13.13 3.27
C SER A 87 -1.23 13.73 2.11
N ALA A 88 -1.09 13.18 0.90
CA ALA A 88 -1.90 13.52 -0.27
C ALA A 88 -3.28 12.86 -0.27
N SER A 89 -3.43 11.72 0.41
CA SER A 89 -4.66 10.90 0.47
C SER A 89 -5.53 11.21 1.70
N ALA A 90 -4.93 11.75 2.77
CA ALA A 90 -5.64 12.07 4.00
C ALA A 90 -6.54 13.31 3.85
N PRO A 91 -7.80 13.28 4.36
CA PRO A 91 -8.67 14.44 4.36
C PRO A 91 -8.07 15.57 5.21
N MET A 92 -8.22 16.83 4.77
CA MET A 92 -7.63 18.02 5.41
C MET A 92 -7.91 18.15 6.92
N ALA A 93 -8.99 17.54 7.43
CA ALA A 93 -9.33 17.53 8.85
C ALA A 93 -8.38 16.67 9.73
N GLN A 94 -7.66 15.72 9.13
CA GLN A 94 -6.76 14.78 9.80
C GLN A 94 -5.27 15.09 9.52
N LYS A 95 -4.93 16.31 9.09
CA LYS A 95 -3.53 16.76 8.86
C LYS A 95 -2.80 17.23 10.12
N ARG A 96 -3.38 16.99 11.31
CA ARG A 96 -2.78 17.38 12.59
C ARG A 96 -1.94 16.21 13.12
N GLY A 97 -0.78 15.99 12.51
CA GLY A 97 0.15 14.92 12.95
C GLY A 97 1.36 14.73 12.05
N CYS A 98 1.26 15.04 10.76
CA CYS A 98 2.36 14.96 9.81
C CYS A 98 3.04 16.34 9.70
N GLY A 99 4.01 16.64 10.56
CA GLY A 99 4.80 17.87 10.57
C GLY A 99 6.21 17.61 11.04
#